data_AF-A0A1V5CU32-F1
#
_entry.id   AF-A0A1V5CU32-F1
#
_cell.length_a   1.000
_cell.length_b   1.000
_cell.length_c   1.000
_cell.angle_alpha   90.00
_cell.angle_beta   90.00
_cell.angle_gamma   90.00
#
_symmetry.space_group_name_H-M   'P 1'
#
loop_
_entity.id
_entity.type
_entity.pdbx_description
1 polymer ?
#
loop_
_entity_poly.entity_id
_entity_poly.type
_entity_poly.pdbx_seq_one_letter_code
_entity_poly.pdbx_strand_id
1 'polypeptide(L)'
;MLGTARLNAAGVLHHVIIRRMERKTIFRDNHDRDNFIECLSFFLPETQTIFYAWALIPNHAHFFFRSGHSGIAALMRRLLTGYAVSFNRKHRRSGQLFQNRYKSIIRQEDIYFKELVRYIHLNPVRARTIPFSDLDGYPYSGHSTLIGWQERPWQNTASVLGLFGNTPATGRKSYATFMKAGLVEGKRESLSGGGLMRSYKGWTETRREETSQKRCAHPR
;
A
#
# COMPACT_ATOMS: atom_id res chain seq x y z
N MET A 1 0.19 18.85 -17.35
CA MET A 1 0.84 17.53 -17.41
C MET A 1 1.73 17.29 -16.18
N LEU A 2 1.16 17.16 -14.97
CA LEU A 2 1.91 17.03 -13.70
C LEU A 2 1.73 15.66 -12.98
N GLY A 3 1.05 14.69 -13.61
CA GLY A 3 0.54 13.49 -12.91
C GLY A 3 1.43 12.24 -12.90
N THR A 4 2.29 12.03 -13.89
CA THR A 4 3.00 10.74 -14.07
C THR A 4 4.46 10.79 -13.62
N ALA A 5 5.12 11.94 -13.76
CA ALA A 5 6.55 12.10 -13.46
C ALA A 5 6.86 11.92 -11.96
N ARG A 6 6.01 12.44 -11.06
CA ARG A 6 6.22 12.36 -9.60
C ARG A 6 5.95 10.97 -9.01
N LEU A 7 5.08 10.17 -9.65
CA LEU A 7 4.81 8.78 -9.23
C LEU A 7 5.96 7.83 -9.56
N ASN A 8 6.78 8.17 -10.57
CA ASN A 8 7.89 7.34 -11.02
C ASN A 8 9.25 7.80 -10.48
N ALA A 9 9.28 8.87 -9.69
CA ALA A 9 10.51 9.33 -9.06
C ALA A 9 11.02 8.27 -8.05
N ALA A 10 12.34 8.10 -8.02
CA ALA A 10 13.00 7.22 -7.07
C ALA A 10 12.88 7.78 -5.63
N GLY A 11 12.86 6.88 -4.65
CA GLY A 11 12.86 7.24 -3.24
C GLY A 11 11.52 7.69 -2.67
N VAL A 12 10.44 7.65 -3.46
CA VAL A 12 9.11 8.09 -3.06
C VAL A 12 8.39 7.01 -2.26
N LEU A 13 7.74 7.40 -1.16
CA LEU A 13 6.91 6.53 -0.35
C LEU A 13 5.51 6.40 -0.96
N HIS A 14 5.06 5.16 -1.15
CA HIS A 14 3.78 4.83 -1.78
C HIS A 14 2.93 3.94 -0.90
N HIS A 15 1.74 4.41 -0.54
CA HIS A 15 0.65 3.54 -0.11
C HIS A 15 -0.11 3.04 -1.35
N VAL A 16 0.09 1.78 -1.70
CA VAL A 16 -0.54 1.15 -2.86
C VAL A 16 -1.72 0.29 -2.43
N ILE A 17 -2.82 0.40 -3.17
CA ILE A 17 -4.03 -0.41 -2.96
C ILE A 17 -4.43 -1.05 -4.29
N ILE A 18 -4.60 -2.37 -4.27
CA ILE A 18 -5.14 -3.14 -5.40
C ILE A 18 -6.49 -3.73 -5.01
N ARG A 19 -7.45 -3.74 -5.94
CA ARG A 19 -8.82 -4.22 -5.70
C ARG A 19 -9.42 -4.82 -6.96
N ARG A 20 -10.26 -5.84 -6.80
CA ARG A 20 -11.03 -6.43 -7.92
C ARG A 20 -12.19 -5.54 -8.35
N MET A 21 -12.56 -5.68 -9.64
CA MET A 21 -13.88 -5.28 -10.15
C MET A 21 -15.01 -5.88 -9.30
N GLU A 22 -16.07 -5.10 -9.08
CA GLU A 22 -17.33 -5.53 -8.44
C GLU A 22 -17.15 -6.16 -7.04
N ARG A 23 -16.08 -5.81 -6.31
CA ARG A 23 -15.75 -6.35 -4.97
C ARG A 23 -15.54 -7.88 -4.92
N LYS A 24 -15.40 -8.54 -6.07
CA LYS A 24 -15.12 -9.99 -6.14
C LYS A 24 -13.74 -10.31 -5.54
N THR A 25 -13.45 -11.58 -5.25
CA THR A 25 -12.17 -11.99 -4.64
C THR A 25 -11.02 -11.96 -5.65
N ILE A 26 -9.91 -11.25 -5.37
CA ILE A 26 -8.66 -11.41 -6.12
C ILE A 26 -7.87 -12.63 -5.65
N PHE A 27 -8.09 -13.10 -4.42
CA PHE A 27 -7.52 -14.35 -3.90
C PHE A 27 -8.66 -15.30 -3.52
N ARG A 28 -8.83 -16.40 -4.26
CA ARG A 28 -9.86 -17.41 -3.98
C ARG A 28 -9.43 -18.43 -2.93
N ASP A 29 -8.13 -18.72 -2.87
CA ASP A 29 -7.53 -19.65 -1.93
C ASP A 29 -6.10 -19.21 -1.54
N ASN A 30 -5.42 -20.02 -0.74
CA ASN A 30 -4.03 -19.75 -0.31
C ASN A 30 -3.04 -19.83 -1.47
N HIS A 31 -3.24 -20.74 -2.42
CA HIS A 31 -2.37 -20.85 -3.59
C HIS A 31 -2.37 -19.57 -4.43
N ASP A 32 -3.53 -18.89 -4.54
CA ASP A 32 -3.62 -17.58 -5.18
C ASP A 32 -2.81 -16.50 -4.43
N ARG A 33 -2.78 -16.55 -3.09
CA ARG A 33 -2.00 -15.60 -2.28
C ARG A 33 -0.50 -15.89 -2.36
N ASP A 34 -0.14 -17.17 -2.30
CA ASP A 34 1.24 -17.64 -2.37
C ASP A 34 1.86 -17.26 -3.72
N ASN A 35 1.14 -17.51 -4.83
CA ASN A 35 1.59 -17.11 -6.16
C ASN A 35 1.76 -15.59 -6.29
N PHE A 36 0.88 -14.80 -5.67
CA PHE A 36 1.00 -13.34 -5.67
C PHE A 36 2.26 -12.87 -4.92
N ILE A 37 2.52 -13.44 -3.74
CA ILE A 37 3.71 -13.13 -2.93
C ILE A 37 4.98 -13.56 -3.66
N GLU A 38 4.98 -14.73 -4.28
CA GLU A 38 6.11 -15.22 -5.06
C GLU A 38 6.43 -14.26 -6.21
N CYS A 39 5.44 -13.90 -7.02
CA CYS A 39 5.58 -12.91 -8.11
C CYS A 39 6.10 -11.56 -7.58
N LEU A 40 5.57 -11.09 -6.45
CA LEU A 40 6.01 -9.82 -5.85
C LEU A 40 7.47 -9.91 -5.40
N SER A 41 7.83 -10.96 -4.67
CA SER A 41 9.18 -11.16 -4.15
C SER A 41 10.23 -11.25 -5.25
N PHE A 42 9.87 -11.83 -6.40
CA PHE A 42 10.72 -11.92 -7.58
C PHE A 42 11.04 -10.54 -8.19
N PHE A 43 10.05 -9.65 -8.29
CA PHE A 43 10.24 -8.34 -8.93
C PHE A 43 10.77 -7.23 -7.99
N LEU A 44 10.79 -7.44 -6.68
CA LEU A 44 11.30 -6.46 -5.72
C LEU A 44 12.78 -6.11 -5.95
N PRO A 45 13.72 -7.09 -6.05
CA PRO A 45 15.14 -6.81 -6.32
C PRO A 45 15.35 -6.13 -7.68
N GLU A 46 14.64 -6.60 -8.72
CA GLU A 46 14.79 -6.08 -10.08
C GLU A 46 14.41 -4.61 -10.22
N THR A 47 13.51 -4.12 -9.36
CA THR A 47 13.07 -2.73 -9.35
C THR A 47 13.71 -1.90 -8.25
N GLN A 48 14.57 -2.52 -7.42
CA GLN A 48 15.16 -1.93 -6.22
C GLN A 48 14.13 -1.26 -5.31
N THR A 49 12.93 -1.85 -5.24
CA THR A 49 11.83 -1.31 -4.44
C THR A 49 11.97 -1.82 -3.01
N ILE A 50 11.95 -0.91 -2.03
CA ILE A 50 11.94 -1.28 -0.62
C ILE A 50 10.49 -1.52 -0.19
N PHE A 51 10.26 -2.62 0.52
CA PHE A 51 8.92 -3.01 0.96
C PHE A 51 8.80 -3.04 2.48
N TYR A 52 7.95 -2.18 3.05
CA TYR A 52 7.87 -1.98 4.50
C TYR A 52 6.72 -2.74 5.17
N ALA A 53 5.52 -2.66 4.60
CA ALA A 53 4.31 -3.20 5.20
C ALA A 53 3.31 -3.67 4.15
N TRP A 54 2.57 -4.73 4.47
CA TRP A 54 1.61 -5.32 3.55
C TRP A 54 0.52 -6.16 4.20
N ALA A 55 -0.60 -6.30 3.50
CA ALA A 55 -1.67 -7.23 3.83
C ALA A 55 -2.44 -7.64 2.58
N LEU A 56 -2.69 -8.95 2.43
CA LEU A 56 -3.59 -9.50 1.44
C LEU A 56 -4.88 -9.93 2.14
N ILE A 57 -6.02 -9.54 1.58
CA ILE A 57 -7.35 -9.99 2.03
C ILE A 57 -8.16 -10.35 0.78
N PRO A 58 -9.24 -11.13 0.89
CA PRO A 58 -9.82 -11.81 -0.28
C PRO A 58 -10.08 -10.93 -1.51
N ASN A 59 -10.51 -9.68 -1.35
CA ASN A 59 -10.88 -8.78 -2.46
C ASN A 59 -9.97 -7.56 -2.65
N HIS A 60 -8.96 -7.35 -1.81
CA HIS A 60 -8.01 -6.26 -1.95
C HIS A 60 -6.63 -6.59 -1.37
N ALA A 61 -5.62 -5.80 -1.69
CA ALA A 61 -4.36 -5.83 -0.97
C ALA A 61 -3.82 -4.41 -0.77
N HIS A 62 -3.07 -4.25 0.31
CA HIS A 62 -2.44 -3.01 0.70
C HIS A 62 -0.94 -3.20 0.79
N PHE A 63 -0.18 -2.24 0.26
CA PHE A 63 1.27 -2.24 0.26
C PHE A 63 1.83 -0.88 0.65
N PHE A 64 2.98 -0.89 1.31
CA PHE A 64 3.75 0.30 1.61
C PHE A 64 5.18 0.15 1.09
N PHE A 65 5.49 0.89 0.03
CA PHE A 65 6.76 0.80 -0.69
C PHE A 65 7.55 2.10 -0.62
N ARG A 66 8.86 2.01 -0.81
CA ARG A 66 9.69 3.09 -1.36
C ARG A 66 10.12 2.72 -2.77
N SER A 67 9.82 3.55 -3.76
CA SER A 67 10.20 3.30 -5.15
C SER A 67 11.72 3.26 -5.33
N GLY A 68 12.21 2.30 -6.12
CA GLY A 68 13.57 2.34 -6.66
C GLY A 68 13.67 3.19 -7.93
N HIS A 69 14.79 3.10 -8.65
CA HIS A 69 15.06 3.94 -9.83
C HIS A 69 14.07 3.74 -10.98
N SER A 70 13.51 2.55 -11.15
CA SER A 70 12.51 2.26 -12.18
C SER A 70 11.11 2.79 -11.85
N GLY A 71 10.92 3.36 -10.65
CA GLY A 71 9.63 3.83 -10.15
C GLY A 71 8.67 2.70 -9.76
N ILE A 72 7.63 3.03 -9.00
CA ILE A 72 6.67 2.03 -8.53
C ILE A 72 5.84 1.41 -9.66
N ALA A 73 5.63 2.15 -10.75
CA ALA A 73 4.85 1.67 -11.90
C ALA A 73 5.48 0.46 -12.58
N ALA A 74 6.81 0.37 -12.61
CA ALA A 74 7.52 -0.76 -13.19
C ALA A 74 7.23 -2.06 -12.41
N LEU A 75 7.33 -2.02 -11.08
CA LEU A 75 7.00 -3.14 -10.19
C LEU A 75 5.53 -3.55 -10.37
N MET A 76 4.62 -2.59 -10.24
CA MET A 76 3.18 -2.88 -10.26
C MET A 76 2.72 -3.43 -11.61
N ARG A 77 3.27 -2.96 -12.73
CA ARG A 77 2.94 -3.49 -14.07
C ARG A 77 3.31 -4.97 -14.19
N ARG A 78 4.51 -5.35 -13.74
CA ARG A 78 5.00 -6.74 -13.84
C ARG A 78 4.24 -7.67 -12.90
N LEU A 79 4.08 -7.25 -11.64
CA LEU A 79 3.32 -7.98 -10.63
C LEU A 79 1.89 -8.29 -11.08
N LEU A 80 1.14 -7.25 -11.47
CA LEU A 80 -0.28 -7.40 -11.75
C LEU A 80 -0.55 -8.15 -13.05
N THR A 81 0.32 -7.95 -14.06
CA THR A 81 0.23 -8.71 -15.32
C THR A 81 0.54 -10.19 -15.09
N GLY A 82 1.67 -10.49 -14.43
CA GLY A 82 2.08 -11.86 -14.15
C GLY A 82 1.03 -12.62 -13.35
N TYR A 83 0.52 -11.99 -12.29
CA TYR A 83 -0.54 -12.57 -11.46
C TYR A 83 -1.87 -12.76 -12.19
N ALA A 84 -2.29 -11.78 -13.01
CA ALA A 84 -3.54 -11.92 -13.75
C ALA A 84 -3.50 -13.09 -14.74
N VAL A 85 -2.34 -13.34 -15.37
CA VAL A 85 -2.15 -14.48 -16.29
C VAL A 85 -2.23 -15.81 -15.54
N SER A 86 -1.52 -15.97 -14.42
CA SER A 86 -1.54 -17.21 -13.62
C SER A 86 -2.94 -17.47 -13.05
N PHE A 87 -3.58 -16.45 -12.49
CA PHE A 87 -4.93 -16.52 -11.94
C PHE A 87 -5.95 -16.93 -13.00
N ASN A 88 -5.93 -16.27 -14.17
CA ASN A 88 -6.88 -16.57 -15.23
C ASN A 88 -6.72 -18.00 -15.76
N ARG A 89 -5.47 -18.47 -15.92
CA ARG A 89 -5.18 -19.85 -16.32
C ARG A 89 -5.73 -20.86 -15.31
N LYS A 90 -5.41 -20.69 -14.02
CA LYS A 90 -5.87 -21.58 -12.94
C LYS A 90 -7.38 -21.66 -12.86
N HIS A 91 -8.05 -20.51 -12.94
CA HIS A 91 -9.48 -20.39 -12.73
C HIS A 91 -10.32 -20.48 -14.01
N ARG A 92 -9.70 -20.86 -15.14
CA ARG A 92 -10.33 -20.94 -16.48
C ARG A 92 -11.11 -19.67 -16.84
N ARG A 93 -10.51 -18.51 -16.57
CA ARG A 93 -11.08 -17.20 -16.86
C ARG A 93 -10.38 -16.54 -18.04
N SER A 94 -11.09 -15.63 -18.69
CA SER A 94 -10.55 -14.67 -19.64
C SER A 94 -10.87 -13.24 -19.19
N GLY A 95 -10.16 -12.26 -19.75
CA GLY A 95 -10.39 -10.83 -19.50
C GLY A 95 -9.66 -10.26 -18.28
N GLN A 96 -9.98 -9.01 -17.97
CA GLN A 96 -9.29 -8.23 -16.93
C GLN A 96 -9.63 -8.75 -15.52
N LEU A 97 -8.59 -8.89 -14.68
CA LEU A 97 -8.76 -9.26 -13.28
C LEU A 97 -8.99 -8.03 -12.37
N PHE A 98 -8.28 -6.93 -12.61
CA PHE A 98 -8.28 -5.74 -11.76
C PHE A 98 -9.13 -4.61 -12.37
N GLN A 99 -9.79 -3.81 -11.52
CA GLN A 99 -10.65 -2.69 -11.93
C GLN A 99 -9.89 -1.50 -12.52
N ASN A 100 -8.75 -1.23 -11.92
CA ASN A 100 -7.74 -0.26 -12.33
C ASN A 100 -6.39 -0.90 -12.02
N ARG A 101 -5.30 -0.38 -12.59
CA ARG A 101 -3.95 -0.91 -12.29
C ARG A 101 -3.72 -0.93 -10.77
N TYR A 102 -3.72 0.23 -10.12
CA TYR A 102 -3.62 0.36 -8.66
C TYR A 102 -3.93 1.80 -8.26
N LYS A 103 -4.26 2.02 -6.98
CA LYS A 103 -4.22 3.36 -6.37
C LYS A 103 -2.87 3.54 -5.67
N SER A 104 -2.21 4.68 -5.86
CA SER A 104 -0.99 5.04 -5.12
C SER A 104 -1.15 6.41 -4.49
N ILE A 105 -0.92 6.49 -3.18
CA ILE A 105 -0.93 7.74 -2.43
C ILE A 105 0.51 8.02 -2.02
N ILE A 106 1.06 9.12 -2.54
CA ILE A 106 2.40 9.60 -2.17
C ILE A 106 2.34 10.16 -0.75
N ARG A 107 3.29 9.77 0.10
CA ARG A 107 3.41 10.29 1.47
C ARG A 107 4.79 10.93 1.63
N GLN A 108 4.87 12.10 2.26
CA GLN A 108 6.13 12.83 2.42
C GLN A 108 6.61 12.94 3.87
N GLU A 109 5.88 12.42 4.86
CA GLU A 109 6.14 12.70 6.27
C GLU A 109 6.27 11.43 7.14
N ASP A 110 7.27 11.43 8.01
CA ASP A 110 7.60 10.34 8.95
C ASP A 110 6.52 10.07 9.99
N ILE A 111 5.76 11.10 10.39
CA ILE A 111 4.69 11.00 11.40
C ILE A 111 3.61 10.00 10.94
N TYR A 112 3.39 9.84 9.62
CA TYR A 112 2.41 8.91 9.08
C TYR A 112 2.94 7.50 8.87
N PHE A 113 4.25 7.26 9.01
CA PHE A 113 4.86 5.96 8.69
C PHE A 113 4.33 4.88 9.64
N LYS A 114 4.46 5.07 10.96
CA LYS A 114 3.99 4.11 11.98
C LYS A 114 2.49 3.83 11.81
N GLU A 115 1.71 4.90 11.64
CA GLU A 115 0.27 4.83 11.47
C GLU A 115 -0.15 4.07 10.21
N LEU A 116 0.55 4.27 9.11
CA LEU A 116 0.29 3.55 7.86
C LEU A 116 0.64 2.06 8.00
N VAL A 117 1.78 1.74 8.62
CA VAL A 117 2.14 0.34 8.92
C VAL A 117 1.02 -0.32 9.73
N ARG A 118 0.56 0.32 10.81
CA ARG A 118 -0.54 -0.18 11.65
C ARG A 118 -1.84 -0.32 10.87
N TYR A 119 -2.18 0.67 10.05
CA TYR A 119 -3.36 0.62 9.21
C TYR A 119 -3.37 -0.59 8.27
N ILE A 120 -2.24 -0.84 7.61
CA ILE A 120 -2.09 -1.95 6.66
C ILE A 120 -2.13 -3.29 7.39
N HIS A 121 -1.35 -3.44 8.45
CA HIS A 121 -1.24 -4.70 9.20
C HIS A 121 -2.52 -5.07 9.95
N LEU A 122 -3.31 -4.10 10.41
CA LEU A 122 -4.64 -4.36 11.00
C LEU A 122 -5.74 -4.60 9.96
N ASN A 123 -5.43 -4.53 8.66
CA ASN A 123 -6.48 -4.65 7.64
C ASN A 123 -7.19 -6.02 7.64
N PRO A 124 -6.50 -7.18 7.73
CA PRO A 124 -7.17 -8.48 7.80
C PRO A 124 -8.20 -8.58 8.93
N VAL A 125 -7.89 -7.98 10.09
CA VAL A 125 -8.79 -7.90 11.24
C VAL A 125 -9.95 -6.95 10.97
N ARG A 126 -9.67 -5.74 10.48
CA ARG A 126 -10.69 -4.72 10.15
C ARG A 126 -11.63 -5.15 9.03
N ALA A 127 -11.15 -5.99 8.12
CA ALA A 127 -11.93 -6.61 7.06
C ALA A 127 -12.67 -7.87 7.51
N ARG A 128 -12.58 -8.25 8.80
CA ARG A 128 -13.17 -9.46 9.39
C ARG A 128 -12.76 -10.74 8.65
N THR A 129 -11.54 -10.77 8.12
CA THR A 129 -10.97 -11.98 7.49
C THR A 129 -10.45 -12.95 8.55
N ILE A 130 -9.90 -12.40 9.64
CA ILE A 130 -9.40 -13.14 10.80
C ILE A 130 -9.73 -12.35 12.08
N PRO A 131 -9.83 -12.98 13.26
CA PRO A 131 -9.82 -12.28 14.54
C PRO A 131 -8.42 -11.71 14.83
N PHE A 132 -8.33 -10.76 15.76
CA PHE A 132 -7.03 -10.18 16.13
C PHE A 132 -6.08 -11.19 16.79
N SER A 133 -6.62 -12.18 17.52
CA SER A 133 -5.86 -13.26 18.15
C SER A 133 -4.97 -14.02 17.18
N ASP A 134 -5.34 -14.04 15.89
CA ASP A 134 -4.69 -14.84 14.87
C ASP A 134 -3.72 -14.01 14.01
N LEU A 135 -3.62 -12.70 14.25
CA LEU A 135 -2.85 -11.79 13.40
C LEU A 135 -1.35 -12.10 13.43
N ASP A 136 -0.81 -12.44 14.59
CA ASP A 136 0.60 -12.80 14.78
C ASP A 136 1.00 -13.95 13.83
N GLY A 137 0.14 -14.96 13.72
CA GLY A 137 0.35 -16.14 12.87
C GLY A 137 -0.06 -15.96 11.40
N TYR A 138 -0.69 -14.84 11.03
CA TYR A 138 -1.30 -14.70 9.71
C TYR A 138 -0.24 -14.54 8.60
N PRO A 139 -0.12 -15.50 7.65
CA PRO A 139 0.96 -15.50 6.65
C PRO A 139 0.78 -14.46 5.55
N TYR A 140 -0.38 -13.81 5.48
CA TYR A 140 -0.71 -12.86 4.43
C TYR A 140 -0.75 -11.42 4.93
N SER A 141 0.05 -11.13 5.96
CA SER A 141 0.37 -9.76 6.37
C SER A 141 1.83 -9.68 6.81
N GLY A 142 2.48 -8.56 6.50
CA GLY A 142 3.82 -8.24 6.97
C GLY A 142 3.93 -8.06 8.49
N HIS A 143 2.80 -8.10 9.20
CA HIS A 143 2.76 -8.18 10.65
C HIS A 143 3.51 -9.41 11.17
N SER A 144 3.25 -10.59 10.62
CA SER A 144 3.85 -11.85 11.07
C SER A 144 5.37 -11.83 10.96
N THR A 145 5.90 -11.12 9.96
CA THR A 145 7.35 -10.90 9.81
C THR A 145 7.91 -9.94 10.84
N LEU A 146 7.21 -8.83 11.15
CA LEU A 146 7.68 -7.90 12.18
C LEU A 146 7.69 -8.52 13.58
N ILE A 147 6.70 -9.36 13.90
CA ILE A 147 6.64 -10.05 15.21
C ILE A 147 7.50 -11.33 15.26
N GLY A 148 8.11 -11.74 14.14
CA GLY A 148 9.08 -12.84 14.10
C GLY A 148 8.47 -14.24 13.93
N TRP A 149 7.20 -14.34 13.51
CA TRP A 149 6.54 -15.62 13.23
C TRP A 149 6.90 -16.20 11.87
N GLN A 150 7.16 -15.34 10.89
CA GLN A 150 7.53 -15.74 9.53
C GLN A 150 8.65 -14.90 8.97
N GLU A 151 9.68 -15.54 8.44
CA GLU A 151 10.76 -14.84 7.78
C GLU A 151 10.40 -14.48 6.34
N ARG A 152 10.59 -13.21 5.98
CA ARG A 152 10.44 -12.69 4.61
C ARG A 152 11.62 -11.75 4.33
N PRO A 153 12.75 -12.26 3.80
CA PRO A 153 13.97 -11.46 3.62
C PRO A 153 13.78 -10.21 2.74
N TRP A 154 12.77 -10.24 1.87
CA TRP A 154 12.40 -9.12 1.00
C TRP A 154 11.59 -8.01 1.70
N GLN A 155 11.12 -8.22 2.94
CA GLN A 155 10.46 -7.19 3.74
C GLN A 155 11.49 -6.48 4.61
N ASN A 156 11.56 -5.15 4.51
CA ASN A 156 12.49 -4.36 5.30
C ASN A 156 11.97 -4.17 6.74
N THR A 157 12.20 -5.18 7.58
CA THR A 157 11.83 -5.17 9.00
C THR A 157 12.68 -4.20 9.81
N ALA A 158 13.96 -4.05 9.47
CA ALA A 158 14.90 -3.19 10.19
C ALA A 158 14.44 -1.73 10.20
N SER A 159 14.07 -1.16 9.05
CA SER A 159 13.56 0.21 8.96
C SER A 159 12.27 0.39 9.74
N VAL A 160 11.38 -0.60 9.75
CA VAL A 160 10.11 -0.48 10.48
C VAL A 160 10.31 -0.60 11.98
N LEU A 161 11.03 -1.64 12.44
CA LEU A 161 11.29 -1.87 13.86
C LEU A 161 12.16 -0.78 14.49
N GLY A 162 13.07 -0.18 13.72
CA GLY A 162 13.88 0.96 14.15
C GLY A 162 13.06 2.18 14.54
N LEU A 163 11.81 2.31 14.06
CA LEU A 163 10.89 3.36 14.50
C LEU A 163 10.37 3.13 15.93
N PHE A 164 10.47 1.91 16.44
CA PHE A 164 9.87 1.48 17.71
C PHE A 164 10.89 1.18 18.80
N GLY A 165 12.19 1.11 18.47
CA GLY A 165 13.26 0.90 19.43
C GLY A 165 14.64 0.78 18.78
N ASN A 166 15.68 0.89 19.58
CA ASN A 166 17.08 0.88 19.13
C ASN A 166 17.61 -0.53 18.83
N THR A 167 16.88 -1.58 19.23
CA THR A 167 17.25 -2.98 18.97
C THR A 167 16.05 -3.73 18.40
N PRO A 168 16.24 -4.81 17.62
CA PRO A 168 15.14 -5.61 17.09
C PRO A 168 14.16 -6.11 18.18
N ALA A 169 14.68 -6.50 19.34
CA ALA A 169 13.87 -6.98 20.47
C ALA A 169 12.99 -5.87 21.06
N THR A 170 13.58 -4.70 21.35
CA THR A 170 12.82 -3.56 21.90
C THR A 170 11.83 -3.00 20.88
N GLY A 171 12.24 -2.89 19.61
CA GLY A 171 11.40 -2.46 18.51
C GLY A 171 10.18 -3.36 18.32
N ARG A 172 10.37 -4.69 18.38
CA ARG A 172 9.27 -5.67 18.26
C ARG A 172 8.27 -5.55 19.40
N LYS A 173 8.75 -5.43 20.65
CA LYS A 173 7.89 -5.26 21.83
C LYS A 173 7.05 -3.99 21.72
N SER A 174 7.68 -2.86 21.42
CA SER A 174 7.00 -1.57 21.25
C SER A 174 6.03 -1.56 20.07
N TYR A 175 6.39 -2.18 18.95
CA TYR A 175 5.50 -2.37 17.80
C TYR A 175 4.26 -3.20 18.17
N ALA A 176 4.41 -4.30 18.89
CA ALA A 176 3.28 -5.13 19.30
C ALA A 176 2.30 -4.37 20.21
N THR A 177 2.81 -3.58 21.17
CA THR A 177 1.99 -2.68 22.00
C THR A 177 1.24 -1.66 21.15
N PHE A 178 1.92 -1.04 20.19
CA PHE A 178 1.33 -0.06 19.28
C PHE A 178 0.22 -0.65 18.39
N MET A 179 0.37 -1.89 17.93
CA MET A 179 -0.65 -2.61 17.17
C MET A 179 -1.90 -2.89 18.02
N LYS A 180 -1.72 -3.30 19.28
CA LYS A 180 -2.82 -3.53 20.23
C LYS A 180 -3.62 -2.26 20.50
N ALA A 181 -2.95 -1.11 20.69
CA ALA A 181 -3.62 0.17 20.89
C ALA A 181 -4.52 0.58 19.68
N GLY A 182 -4.09 0.28 18.45
CA GLY A 182 -4.82 0.67 17.24
C GLY A 182 -6.12 -0.09 16.96
N LEU A 183 -6.43 -1.14 17.72
CA LEU A 183 -7.75 -1.78 17.72
C LEU A 183 -8.80 -0.89 18.36
N VAL A 184 -8.44 -0.16 19.43
CA VAL A 184 -9.35 0.65 20.24
C VAL A 184 -9.71 1.95 19.51
N GLU A 185 -8.77 2.51 18.73
CA GLU A 185 -8.89 3.83 18.10
C GLU A 185 -9.80 3.88 16.83
N GLY A 186 -10.36 2.76 16.36
CA GLY A 186 -11.27 2.73 15.21
C GLY A 186 -10.61 3.05 13.84
N LYS A 187 -11.41 3.34 12.81
CA LYS A 187 -10.93 3.67 11.44
C LYS A 187 -10.66 5.17 11.31
N ARG A 188 -9.44 5.55 10.91
CA ARG A 188 -9.10 6.92 10.50
C ARG A 188 -9.30 7.11 8.99
N GLU A 189 -10.12 8.09 8.59
CA GLU A 189 -10.47 8.32 7.17
C GLU A 189 -9.29 8.76 6.30
N SER A 190 -8.33 9.50 6.85
CA SER A 190 -7.14 10.03 6.14
C SER A 190 -6.20 8.96 5.58
N LEU A 191 -6.28 7.73 6.10
CA LEU A 191 -5.47 6.58 5.70
C LEU A 191 -6.20 5.60 4.79
N SER A 192 -7.54 5.67 4.75
CA SER A 192 -8.37 4.76 3.96
C SER A 192 -8.50 5.16 2.49
N GLY A 193 -7.82 6.23 2.07
CA GLY A 193 -7.89 6.74 0.71
C GLY A 193 -9.32 7.09 0.34
N GLY A 194 -10.03 7.78 1.25
CA GLY A 194 -11.47 8.05 1.23
C GLY A 194 -12.08 8.23 -0.16
N GLY A 195 -13.15 7.46 -0.39
CA GLY A 195 -14.11 7.64 -1.48
C GLY A 195 -13.61 7.25 -2.87
N LEU A 196 -14.35 6.39 -3.55
CA LEU A 196 -14.20 6.03 -4.98
C LEU A 196 -14.45 7.24 -5.94
N MET A 197 -14.41 8.49 -5.46
CA MET A 197 -14.96 9.68 -6.11
C MET A 197 -14.05 10.92 -6.01
N ARG A 198 -12.72 10.76 -5.92
CA ARG A 198 -11.78 11.89 -6.05
C ARG A 198 -10.61 11.71 -7.01
N SER A 199 -10.50 10.57 -7.71
CA SER A 199 -9.48 10.39 -8.75
C SER A 199 -9.99 10.52 -10.18
N TYR A 200 -11.17 11.12 -10.40
CA TYR A 200 -11.67 11.42 -11.76
C TYR A 200 -12.40 12.78 -11.92
N LYS A 201 -12.70 13.51 -10.83
CA LYS A 201 -13.47 14.78 -10.91
C LYS A 201 -12.87 16.00 -10.20
N GLY A 202 -11.62 15.95 -9.74
CA GLY A 202 -11.02 17.00 -8.91
C GLY A 202 -10.08 17.98 -9.63
N TRP A 203 -10.33 18.36 -10.88
CA TRP A 203 -9.55 19.40 -11.58
C TRP A 203 -10.41 20.32 -12.45
N THR A 204 -11.55 20.76 -11.91
CA THR A 204 -12.16 22.05 -12.28
C THR A 204 -12.62 22.70 -10.98
N GLU A 205 -12.40 24.00 -10.86
CA GLU A 205 -12.67 24.84 -9.68
C GLU A 205 -11.71 24.66 -8.49
N THR A 206 -10.66 25.47 -8.44
CA THR A 206 -10.63 26.63 -7.53
C THR A 206 -9.43 27.51 -7.90
N ARG A 207 -9.70 28.65 -8.53
CA ARG A 207 -8.90 29.89 -8.42
C ARG A 207 -9.70 31.06 -8.98
N ARG A 208 -10.75 31.45 -8.23
CA ARG A 208 -11.17 32.86 -8.15
C ARG A 208 -10.68 33.37 -6.80
N GLU A 209 -10.11 34.58 -6.87
CA GLU A 209 -9.68 35.43 -5.75
C GLU A 209 -8.46 34.85 -4.99
N GLU A 210 -7.33 35.53 -4.82
CA GLU A 210 -7.10 36.96 -4.61
C GLU A 210 -5.78 37.41 -5.27
N THR A 211 -5.83 38.48 -6.06
CA THR A 211 -4.83 39.57 -5.95
C THR A 211 -5.44 40.80 -6.59
N SER A 212 -6.17 41.56 -5.77
CA SER A 212 -6.46 42.96 -6.05
C SER A 212 -5.26 43.81 -5.60
N GLN A 213 -5.13 44.97 -6.23
CA GLN A 213 -4.26 46.11 -5.92
C GLN A 213 -2.81 46.13 -6.44
N LYS A 214 -2.63 46.75 -7.61
CA LYS A 214 -1.90 48.03 -7.87
C LYS A 214 -2.02 48.36 -9.36
N ARG A 215 -3.00 49.18 -9.78
CA ARG A 215 -2.91 50.60 -10.15
C ARG A 215 -1.86 50.97 -11.22
N CYS A 216 -2.40 51.54 -12.31
CA CYS A 216 -1.95 52.67 -13.13
C CYS A 216 -1.28 52.43 -14.50
N ALA A 217 -1.89 53.12 -15.48
CA ALA A 217 -1.33 53.76 -16.69
C ALA A 217 -1.25 52.96 -18.01
N HIS A 218 -2.22 53.25 -18.91
CA HIS A 218 -2.00 53.52 -20.35
C HIS A 218 -1.00 54.70 -20.53
N PRO A 219 -0.39 54.98 -21.71
CA PRO A 219 -0.81 54.68 -23.11
C PRO A 219 0.39 54.17 -23.98
N ARG A 220 0.34 53.88 -25.29
CA ARG A 220 -0.53 54.14 -26.45
C ARG A 220 -0.57 52.90 -27.32
#